data_AF-I4AIV3-F1
#
_entry.id   AF-I4AIV3-F1
#
_cell.length_a   1.000
_cell.length_b   1.000
_cell.length_c   1.000
_cell.angle_alpha   90.00
_cell.angle_beta   90.00
_cell.angle_gamma   90.00
#
_symmetry.space_group_name_H-M   'P 1'
#
loop_
_entity.id
_entity.type
_entity.pdbx_description
1 polymer ?
#
loop_
_entity_poly.entity_id
_entity_poly.type
_entity_poly.pdbx_seq_one_letter_code
_entity_poly.pdbx_strand_id
1 'polypeptide(L)'
;MEKILLILCEGAHDVAFLYKILRLGLSAKDIQSKKITEFDDSLSKYFINTLKNYKYEESNFYGKPNMPVPLELKKNDDTIQIFIYGLGGDKKIQDWKNMIEAYQDLVKSQHENEHYEVSLALFFDADKEGSKSRLKITQDYFRELLPEIDTITLTENIAETSSYKKIGLNIFADKNGTGNLESILTPLMRKENEDIFNNAASYFDANFDKKRTKRNNAKKEKSMIGIAGNLQYSGVANNAVIRQSDYITKDKIANNEDCKKIIQFVEQLLK
;
A
#
# COMPACT_ATOMS: atom_id res chain seq x y z
N MET A 1 19.67 -7.41 -14.83
CA MET A 1 18.61 -8.05 -14.03
C MET A 1 17.77 -6.93 -13.46
N GLU A 2 16.49 -6.86 -13.83
CA GLU A 2 15.61 -5.80 -13.36
C GLU A 2 15.01 -6.17 -12.01
N LYS A 3 15.01 -5.23 -11.07
CA LYS A 3 14.50 -5.46 -9.72
C LYS A 3 13.11 -4.88 -9.59
N ILE A 4 12.17 -5.68 -9.12
CA ILE A 4 10.78 -5.26 -8.87
C ILE A 4 10.47 -5.43 -7.39
N LEU A 5 9.89 -4.40 -6.79
CA LEU A 5 9.19 -4.50 -5.51
C LEU A 5 7.68 -4.40 -5.77
N LEU A 6 6.99 -5.52 -5.60
CA LEU A 6 5.53 -5.59 -5.63
C LEU A 6 4.99 -5.32 -4.23
N ILE A 7 4.13 -4.30 -4.09
CA ILE A 7 3.50 -3.94 -2.81
C ILE A 7 1.98 -4.09 -2.96
N LEU A 8 1.38 -4.96 -2.15
CA LEU A 8 -0.06 -5.20 -2.15
C LEU A 8 -0.66 -4.69 -0.84
N CYS A 9 -1.72 -3.88 -0.94
CA CYS A 9 -2.38 -3.23 0.19
C CYS A 9 -3.90 -3.37 0.10
N GLU A 10 -4.58 -3.13 1.21
CA GLU A 10 -6.04 -3.21 1.29
C GLU A 10 -6.73 -2.13 0.46
N GLY A 11 -6.29 -0.87 0.59
CA GLY A 11 -7.08 0.26 0.11
C GLY A 11 -6.29 1.41 -0.48
N ALA A 12 -7.04 2.37 -1.04
CA ALA A 12 -6.48 3.56 -1.65
C ALA A 12 -5.77 4.48 -0.64
N HIS A 13 -6.12 4.42 0.65
CA HIS A 13 -5.42 5.17 1.71
C HIS A 13 -4.00 4.63 1.91
N ASP A 14 -3.85 3.30 1.98
CA ASP A 14 -2.55 2.62 2.13
C ASP A 14 -1.65 2.93 0.95
N VAL A 15 -2.19 2.79 -0.26
CA VAL A 15 -1.47 3.14 -1.50
C VAL A 15 -1.00 4.59 -1.46
N ALA A 16 -1.86 5.53 -1.06
CA ALA A 16 -1.51 6.95 -0.97
C ALA A 16 -0.44 7.24 0.09
N PHE A 17 -0.52 6.58 1.24
CA PHE A 17 0.44 6.73 2.33
C PHE A 17 1.80 6.14 1.96
N LEU A 18 1.84 4.90 1.48
CA LEU A 18 3.07 4.24 1.04
C LEU A 18 3.71 4.97 -0.14
N TYR A 19 2.93 5.44 -1.11
CA TYR A 19 3.43 6.33 -2.16
C TYR A 19 4.20 7.51 -1.54
N LYS A 20 3.64 8.15 -0.50
CA LYS A 20 4.26 9.31 0.12
C LYS A 20 5.53 8.97 0.90
N ILE A 21 5.49 7.87 1.66
CA ILE A 21 6.65 7.33 2.38
C ILE A 21 7.79 7.03 1.40
N LEU A 22 7.51 6.37 0.28
CA LEU A 22 8.53 6.02 -0.70
C LEU A 22 9.06 7.25 -1.44
N ARG A 23 8.20 8.19 -1.84
CA ARG A 23 8.60 9.44 -2.49
C ARG A 23 9.47 10.33 -1.60
N LEU A 24 9.08 10.52 -0.34
CA LEU A 24 9.75 11.48 0.55
C LEU A 24 10.83 10.84 1.44
N GLY A 25 10.60 9.60 1.89
CA GLY A 25 11.50 8.84 2.74
C GLY A 25 12.62 8.13 1.99
N LEU A 26 12.32 7.56 0.81
CA LEU A 26 13.31 6.86 -0.02
C LEU A 26 13.72 7.62 -1.28
N SER A 27 13.15 8.80 -1.52
CA SER A 27 13.39 9.59 -2.75
C SER A 27 13.03 8.84 -4.04
N ALA A 28 12.06 7.91 -3.97
CA ALA A 28 11.53 7.26 -5.17
C ALA A 28 10.89 8.32 -6.09
N LYS A 29 11.02 8.11 -7.40
CA LYS A 29 10.46 8.96 -8.45
C LYS A 29 9.10 8.43 -8.87
N ASP A 30 8.12 9.33 -9.03
CA ASP A 30 6.84 8.97 -9.65
C ASP A 30 7.01 8.90 -11.16
N ILE A 31 6.59 7.76 -11.72
CA ILE A 31 6.67 7.45 -13.15
C ILE A 31 5.28 7.15 -13.74
N GLN A 32 4.19 7.65 -13.14
CA GLN A 32 2.83 7.49 -13.69
C GLN A 32 2.64 8.05 -15.11
N SER A 33 3.49 9.00 -15.54
CA SER A 33 3.48 9.52 -16.90
C SER A 33 4.20 8.61 -17.90
N LYS A 34 4.93 7.58 -17.44
CA LYS A 34 5.63 6.61 -18.28
C LYS A 34 4.59 5.79 -19.04
N LYS A 35 4.74 5.69 -20.36
CA LYS A 35 3.85 4.91 -21.21
C LYS A 35 4.05 3.43 -20.94
N ILE A 36 2.99 2.64 -21.12
CA ILE A 36 3.07 1.17 -20.94
C ILE A 36 4.15 0.57 -21.85
N THR A 37 4.34 1.08 -23.06
CA THR A 37 5.35 0.62 -24.02
C THR A 37 6.78 1.07 -23.70
N GLU A 38 7.00 1.85 -22.64
CA GLU A 38 8.32 2.25 -22.17
C GLU A 38 8.83 1.35 -21.03
N PHE A 39 7.99 0.44 -20.53
CA PHE A 39 8.46 -0.70 -19.75
C PHE A 39 9.07 -1.72 -20.70
N ASP A 40 9.85 -2.66 -20.17
CA ASP A 40 10.36 -3.76 -20.97
C ASP A 40 9.19 -4.60 -21.56
N ASP A 41 9.52 -5.54 -22.44
CA ASP A 41 8.52 -6.30 -23.19
C ASP A 41 7.61 -7.17 -22.30
N SER A 42 8.14 -7.78 -21.24
CA SER A 42 7.39 -8.66 -20.35
C SER A 42 6.41 -7.88 -19.48
N LEU A 43 6.83 -6.79 -18.85
CA LEU A 43 5.93 -5.90 -18.11
C LEU A 43 4.92 -5.20 -19.03
N SER A 44 5.36 -4.76 -20.21
CA SER A 44 4.47 -4.17 -21.22
C SER A 44 3.36 -5.14 -21.62
N LYS A 45 3.71 -6.40 -21.94
CA LYS A 45 2.76 -7.46 -22.27
C LYS A 45 1.82 -7.72 -21.11
N TYR A 46 2.34 -7.84 -19.89
CA TYR A 46 1.53 -8.03 -18.69
C TYR A 46 0.48 -6.92 -18.54
N PHE A 47 0.88 -5.65 -18.52
CA PHE A 47 -0.04 -4.53 -18.36
C PHE A 47 -1.07 -4.44 -19.51
N ILE A 48 -0.63 -4.62 -20.76
CA ILE A 48 -1.54 -4.64 -21.91
C ILE A 48 -2.56 -5.78 -21.78
N ASN A 49 -2.13 -6.96 -21.35
CA ASN A 49 -2.99 -8.13 -21.15
C ASN A 49 -4.00 -7.89 -20.02
N THR A 50 -3.57 -7.28 -18.91
CA THR A 50 -4.45 -6.86 -17.80
C THR A 50 -5.54 -5.91 -18.28
N LEU A 51 -5.19 -4.94 -19.14
CA LEU A 51 -6.16 -4.00 -19.71
C LEU A 51 -7.11 -4.68 -20.71
N LYS A 52 -6.60 -5.55 -21.59
CA LYS A 52 -7.39 -6.23 -22.64
C LYS A 52 -8.37 -7.25 -22.07
N ASN A 53 -7.96 -7.99 -21.05
CA ASN A 53 -8.74 -9.09 -20.49
C ASN A 53 -9.60 -8.67 -19.29
N TYR A 54 -9.71 -7.36 -19.03
CA TYR A 54 -10.59 -6.88 -17.99
C TYR A 54 -12.05 -7.22 -18.33
N LYS A 55 -12.68 -8.04 -17.49
CA LYS A 55 -14.07 -8.49 -17.68
C LYS A 55 -15.03 -7.36 -17.31
N TYR A 56 -15.42 -6.57 -18.32
CA TYR A 56 -16.40 -5.51 -18.11
C TYR A 56 -17.81 -6.03 -17.80
N GLU A 57 -18.17 -7.22 -18.29
CA GLU A 57 -19.51 -7.82 -18.12
C GLU A 57 -19.89 -8.07 -16.65
N GLU A 58 -18.92 -8.44 -15.82
CA GLU A 58 -19.08 -8.66 -14.38
C GLU A 58 -18.76 -7.40 -13.56
N SER A 59 -18.31 -6.34 -14.23
CA SER A 59 -17.94 -5.07 -13.60
C SER A 59 -19.15 -4.13 -13.50
N ASN A 60 -19.14 -3.26 -12.50
CA ASN A 60 -20.09 -2.14 -12.50
C ASN A 60 -19.67 -1.10 -13.56
N PHE A 61 -20.56 -0.16 -13.87
CA PHE A 61 -20.32 0.87 -14.90
C PHE A 61 -19.04 1.71 -14.70
N TYR A 62 -18.51 1.76 -13.46
CA TYR A 62 -17.28 2.48 -13.10
C TYR A 62 -16.09 1.54 -12.84
N GLY A 63 -16.23 0.26 -13.19
CA GLY A 63 -15.21 -0.75 -13.06
C GLY A 63 -13.99 -0.41 -13.90
N LYS A 64 -12.82 -0.56 -13.32
CA LYS A 64 -11.54 -0.41 -14.01
C LYS A 64 -10.59 -1.53 -13.61
N PRO A 65 -9.69 -1.94 -14.50
CA PRO A 65 -8.61 -2.86 -14.15
C PRO A 65 -7.78 -2.27 -13.00
N ASN A 66 -7.32 -3.15 -12.11
CA ASN A 66 -6.40 -2.77 -11.05
C ASN A 66 -5.02 -2.54 -11.68
N MET A 67 -4.66 -1.28 -11.83
CA MET A 67 -3.33 -0.86 -12.27
C MET A 67 -2.53 -0.34 -11.06
N PRO A 68 -1.21 -0.55 -11.03
CA PRO A 68 -0.39 -0.10 -9.92
C PRO A 68 -0.24 1.41 -9.93
N VAL A 69 0.17 1.96 -8.79
CA VAL A 69 0.91 3.22 -8.72
C VAL A 69 2.39 2.89 -8.93
N PRO A 70 2.98 3.22 -10.10
CA PRO A 70 4.38 2.92 -10.38
C PRO A 70 5.32 4.00 -9.82
N LEU A 71 6.39 3.55 -9.17
CA LEU A 71 7.52 4.36 -8.74
C LEU A 71 8.82 3.75 -9.24
N GLU A 72 9.86 4.56 -9.37
CA GLU A 72 11.23 4.12 -9.67
C GLU A 72 12.16 4.57 -8.56
N LEU A 73 12.98 3.67 -8.05
CA LEU A 73 14.03 3.98 -7.08
C LEU A 73 15.39 3.62 -7.66
N LYS A 74 16.28 4.61 -7.73
CA LYS A 74 17.69 4.39 -8.06
C LYS A 74 18.47 4.18 -6.77
N LYS A 75 19.10 3.02 -6.62
CA LYS A 75 19.90 2.66 -5.45
C LYS A 75 21.21 2.06 -5.93
N ASN A 76 22.31 2.77 -5.71
CA ASN A 76 23.61 2.45 -6.31
C ASN A 76 23.48 2.37 -7.84
N ASP A 77 23.99 1.31 -8.46
CA ASP A 77 23.89 1.06 -9.90
C ASP A 77 22.58 0.36 -10.32
N ASP A 78 21.73 0.00 -9.36
CA ASP A 78 20.45 -0.66 -9.63
C ASP A 78 19.31 0.34 -9.81
N THR A 79 18.46 0.06 -10.80
CA THR A 79 17.13 0.68 -10.94
C THR A 79 16.07 -0.32 -10.50
N ILE A 80 15.28 0.07 -9.50
CA ILE A 80 14.23 -0.75 -8.92
C ILE A 80 12.88 -0.16 -9.32
N GLN A 81 12.04 -0.95 -9.98
CA GLN A 81 10.64 -0.61 -10.24
C GLN A 81 9.79 -1.01 -9.03
N ILE A 82 8.95 -0.11 -8.53
CA ILE A 82 8.06 -0.38 -7.40
C ILE A 82 6.62 -0.23 -7.87
N PHE A 83 5.81 -1.28 -7.68
CA PHE A 83 4.40 -1.30 -8.06
C PHE A 83 3.53 -1.44 -6.82
N ILE A 84 2.74 -0.40 -6.52
CA ILE A 84 1.83 -0.39 -5.36
C ILE A 84 0.40 -0.62 -5.84
N TYR A 85 -0.23 -1.71 -5.39
CA TYR A 85 -1.63 -2.03 -5.68
C TYR A 85 -2.49 -1.90 -4.43
N GLY A 86 -3.70 -1.37 -4.61
CA GLY A 86 -4.79 -1.49 -3.64
C GLY A 86 -5.81 -2.49 -4.16
N LEU A 87 -5.92 -3.65 -3.53
CA LEU A 87 -6.69 -4.80 -4.04
C LEU A 87 -8.01 -5.04 -3.29
N GLY A 88 -8.33 -4.22 -2.30
CA GLY A 88 -9.46 -4.41 -1.41
C GLY A 88 -9.13 -5.30 -0.22
N GLY A 89 -10.05 -5.36 0.74
CA GLY A 89 -9.94 -6.19 1.94
C GLY A 89 -10.20 -7.67 1.71
N ASP A 90 -10.34 -8.41 2.80
CA ASP A 90 -10.39 -9.88 2.85
C ASP A 90 -11.42 -10.50 1.88
N LYS A 91 -12.49 -9.77 1.55
CA LYS A 91 -13.51 -10.20 0.56
C LYS A 91 -12.96 -10.36 -0.87
N LYS A 92 -11.77 -9.81 -1.14
CA LYS A 92 -11.09 -9.83 -2.43
C LYS A 92 -9.79 -10.62 -2.37
N ILE A 93 -9.63 -11.51 -1.40
CA ILE A 93 -8.39 -12.29 -1.25
C ILE A 93 -7.99 -13.07 -2.53
N GLN A 94 -8.96 -13.49 -3.34
CA GLN A 94 -8.66 -14.11 -4.62
C GLN A 94 -7.97 -13.14 -5.61
N ASP A 95 -8.33 -11.85 -5.61
CA ASP A 95 -7.66 -10.84 -6.42
C ASP A 95 -6.19 -10.70 -6.00
N TRP A 96 -5.89 -10.84 -4.70
CA TRP A 96 -4.51 -10.87 -4.19
C TRP A 96 -3.75 -12.09 -4.67
N LYS A 97 -4.34 -13.30 -4.56
CA LYS A 97 -3.72 -14.54 -5.04
C LYS A 97 -3.40 -14.48 -6.53
N ASN A 98 -4.36 -14.05 -7.35
CA ASN A 98 -4.18 -13.91 -8.79
C ASN A 98 -3.04 -12.91 -9.12
N MET A 99 -2.91 -11.83 -8.35
CA MET A 99 -1.83 -10.85 -8.54
C MET A 99 -0.46 -11.47 -8.20
N ILE A 100 -0.38 -12.22 -7.10
CA ILE A 100 0.85 -12.91 -6.68
C ILE A 100 1.24 -13.97 -7.72
N GLU A 101 0.31 -14.78 -8.22
CA GLU A 101 0.57 -15.77 -9.26
C GLU A 101 1.06 -15.12 -10.55
N ALA A 102 0.44 -14.02 -10.98
CA ALA A 102 0.85 -13.34 -12.22
C ALA A 102 2.29 -12.83 -12.18
N TYR A 103 2.76 -12.32 -11.03
CA TYR A 103 4.16 -11.93 -10.87
C TYR A 103 5.10 -13.12 -10.66
N GLN A 104 4.64 -14.24 -10.09
CA GLN A 104 5.42 -15.48 -10.10
C GLN A 104 5.63 -16.00 -11.53
N ASP A 105 4.62 -15.88 -12.39
CA ASP A 105 4.74 -16.27 -13.80
C ASP A 105 5.71 -15.36 -14.55
N LEU A 106 5.74 -14.06 -14.25
CA LEU A 106 6.79 -13.15 -14.76
C LEU A 106 8.18 -13.61 -14.32
N VAL A 107 8.35 -14.04 -13.06
CA VAL A 107 9.62 -14.59 -12.56
C VAL A 107 9.99 -15.92 -13.24
N LYS A 108 9.02 -16.80 -13.51
CA LYS A 108 9.23 -18.14 -14.08
C LYS A 108 9.37 -18.16 -15.60
N SER A 109 8.76 -17.21 -16.31
CA SER A 109 8.76 -17.09 -17.77
C SER A 109 10.12 -16.71 -18.37
N GLN A 110 11.21 -17.09 -17.68
CA GLN A 110 12.63 -16.90 -17.98
C GLN A 110 13.01 -17.53 -19.33
N HIS A 111 12.52 -16.96 -20.41
CA HIS A 111 13.04 -17.20 -21.75
C HIS A 111 14.27 -16.32 -21.93
N GLU A 112 15.42 -16.94 -21.71
CA GLU A 112 16.80 -16.64 -22.12
C GLU A 112 17.41 -15.23 -21.98
N ASN A 113 16.68 -14.12 -21.84
CA ASN A 113 17.29 -12.77 -21.81
C ASN A 113 16.67 -11.73 -20.85
N GLU A 114 15.52 -11.98 -20.23
CA GLU A 114 14.92 -11.07 -19.24
C GLU A 114 14.87 -11.75 -17.87
N HIS A 115 15.64 -11.20 -16.93
CA HIS A 115 15.71 -11.70 -15.55
C HIS A 115 15.11 -10.66 -14.61
N TYR A 116 13.93 -10.94 -14.07
CA TYR A 116 13.38 -10.17 -12.95
C TYR A 116 13.73 -10.81 -11.62
N GLU A 117 14.15 -9.95 -10.71
CA GLU A 117 14.24 -10.26 -9.31
C GLU A 117 13.08 -9.55 -8.60
N VAL A 118 12.04 -10.31 -8.23
CA VAL A 118 10.83 -9.74 -7.64
C VAL A 118 10.82 -10.00 -6.13
N SER A 119 10.64 -8.94 -5.34
CA SER A 119 10.30 -9.02 -3.92
C SER A 119 8.84 -8.61 -3.72
N LEU A 120 8.14 -9.25 -2.78
CA LEU A 120 6.74 -9.02 -2.46
C LEU A 120 6.59 -8.44 -1.04
N ALA A 121 5.79 -7.39 -0.91
CA ALA A 121 5.39 -6.82 0.36
C ALA A 121 3.85 -6.84 0.49
N LEU A 122 3.36 -7.40 1.59
CA LEU A 122 1.95 -7.41 1.96
C LEU A 122 1.72 -6.41 3.10
N PHE A 123 0.74 -5.53 2.95
CA PHE A 123 0.34 -4.56 3.98
C PHE A 123 -1.12 -4.77 4.38
N PHE A 124 -1.36 -4.94 5.68
CA PHE A 124 -2.70 -5.14 6.26
C PHE A 124 -2.91 -4.32 7.53
N ASP A 125 -4.16 -3.99 7.84
CA ASP A 125 -4.55 -3.44 9.13
C ASP A 125 -4.66 -4.55 10.19
N ALA A 126 -4.19 -4.31 11.42
CA ALA A 126 -4.41 -5.23 12.54
C ALA A 126 -5.90 -5.29 12.97
N ASP A 127 -6.64 -4.22 12.71
CA ASP A 127 -8.00 -3.97 13.18
C ASP A 127 -8.16 -4.26 14.68
N LYS A 128 -9.35 -4.69 15.11
CA LYS A 128 -9.65 -5.04 16.50
C LYS A 128 -9.12 -6.42 16.88
N GLU A 129 -8.94 -7.30 15.91
CA GLU A 129 -8.46 -8.68 16.12
C GLU A 129 -6.96 -8.71 16.48
N GLY A 130 -6.24 -7.66 16.10
CA GLY A 130 -4.85 -7.46 16.47
C GLY A 130 -3.85 -8.16 15.55
N SER A 131 -2.58 -7.76 15.69
CA SER A 131 -1.50 -8.13 14.77
C SER A 131 -1.24 -9.63 14.74
N LYS A 132 -1.38 -10.32 15.88
CA LYS A 132 -1.22 -11.78 15.96
C LYS A 132 -2.30 -12.52 15.18
N SER A 133 -3.55 -12.08 15.29
CA SER A 133 -4.66 -12.67 14.55
C SER A 133 -4.50 -12.42 13.05
N ARG A 134 -4.18 -11.16 12.67
CA ARG A 134 -3.94 -10.79 11.28
C ARG A 134 -2.78 -11.57 10.65
N LEU A 135 -1.67 -11.77 11.37
CA LEU A 135 -0.56 -12.61 10.91
C LEU A 135 -1.04 -14.02 10.55
N LYS A 136 -1.75 -14.68 11.47
CA LYS A 136 -2.24 -16.04 11.26
C LYS A 136 -3.22 -16.13 10.07
N ILE A 137 -4.16 -15.19 9.98
CA ILE A 137 -5.11 -15.11 8.87
C ILE A 137 -4.36 -14.97 7.52
N THR A 138 -3.34 -14.11 7.49
CA THR A 138 -2.53 -13.88 6.29
C THR A 138 -1.76 -15.13 5.89
N GLN A 139 -1.16 -15.83 6.87
CA GLN A 139 -0.50 -17.12 6.65
C GLN A 139 -1.48 -18.16 6.08
N ASP A 140 -2.64 -18.32 6.71
CA ASP A 140 -3.67 -19.24 6.26
C ASP A 140 -4.15 -18.93 4.83
N TYR A 141 -4.26 -17.66 4.45
CA TYR A 141 -4.65 -17.26 3.10
C TYR A 141 -3.63 -17.64 2.04
N PHE A 142 -2.33 -17.44 2.32
CA PHE A 142 -1.31 -17.48 1.29
C PHE A 142 -0.38 -18.69 1.36
N ARG A 143 -0.41 -19.53 2.41
CA ARG A 143 0.56 -20.63 2.58
C ARG A 143 0.62 -21.63 1.42
N GLU A 144 -0.49 -21.85 0.72
CA GLU A 144 -0.50 -22.73 -0.45
C GLU A 144 0.31 -22.14 -1.61
N LEU A 145 0.28 -20.82 -1.76
CA LEU A 145 0.93 -20.07 -2.83
C LEU A 145 2.35 -19.61 -2.47
N LEU A 146 2.58 -19.36 -1.17
CA LEU A 146 3.80 -18.85 -0.57
C LEU A 146 4.09 -19.64 0.73
N PRO A 147 4.55 -20.90 0.66
CA PRO A 147 4.78 -21.72 1.85
C PRO A 147 5.70 -21.07 2.89
N GLU A 148 6.68 -20.30 2.44
CA GLU A 148 7.63 -19.59 3.29
C GLU A 148 6.98 -18.50 4.15
N ILE A 149 5.72 -18.10 3.89
CA ILE A 149 4.97 -17.14 4.72
C ILE A 149 4.78 -17.65 6.15
N ASP A 150 4.81 -18.96 6.38
CA ASP A 150 4.71 -19.57 7.70
C ASP A 150 5.95 -19.27 8.58
N THR A 151 7.06 -18.85 7.98
CA THR A 151 8.28 -18.45 8.71
C THR A 151 8.26 -17.00 9.19
N ILE A 152 7.37 -16.18 8.62
CA ILE A 152 7.19 -14.78 9.01
C ILE A 152 6.59 -14.71 10.42
N THR A 153 7.19 -13.88 11.27
CA THR A 153 6.69 -13.55 12.60
C THR A 153 6.52 -12.04 12.76
N LEU A 154 5.96 -11.59 13.89
CA LEU A 154 5.83 -10.15 14.17
C LEU A 154 7.19 -9.45 14.37
N THR A 155 8.24 -10.20 14.69
CA THR A 155 9.61 -9.67 14.90
C THR A 155 10.50 -9.90 13.69
N GLU A 156 10.29 -11.00 12.97
CA GLU A 156 11.02 -11.39 11.76
C GLU A 156 10.02 -11.42 10.60
N ASN A 157 9.76 -10.25 10.03
CA ASN A 157 8.61 -10.05 9.17
C ASN A 157 8.92 -10.18 7.67
N ILE A 158 10.06 -10.80 7.34
CA ILE A 158 10.54 -11.06 5.97
C ILE A 158 11.07 -12.49 5.91
N ALA A 159 10.74 -13.19 4.83
CA ALA A 159 11.28 -14.50 4.50
C ALA A 159 11.92 -14.48 3.10
N GLU A 160 13.01 -15.23 2.94
CA GLU A 160 13.58 -15.55 1.63
C GLU A 160 12.80 -16.73 1.02
N THR A 161 12.58 -16.71 -0.30
CA THR A 161 11.74 -17.73 -0.95
C THR A 161 12.33 -18.17 -2.28
N SER A 162 11.80 -19.26 -2.82
CA SER A 162 12.16 -19.73 -4.16
C SER A 162 11.33 -19.09 -5.29
N SER A 163 10.12 -18.61 -4.98
CA SER A 163 9.18 -18.05 -5.96
C SER A 163 9.30 -16.54 -6.13
N TYR A 164 9.75 -15.86 -5.09
CA TYR A 164 10.14 -14.47 -5.02
C TYR A 164 11.53 -14.38 -4.37
N LYS A 165 12.30 -13.32 -4.61
CA LYS A 165 13.53 -13.11 -3.86
C LYS A 165 13.26 -13.03 -2.36
N LYS A 166 12.29 -12.21 -1.98
CA LYS A 166 11.82 -12.03 -0.60
C LYS A 166 10.32 -11.81 -0.57
N ILE A 167 9.69 -12.30 0.48
CA ILE A 167 8.32 -11.94 0.86
C ILE A 167 8.35 -11.24 2.21
N GLY A 168 7.53 -10.22 2.39
CA GLY A 168 7.44 -9.50 3.65
C GLY A 168 6.01 -9.17 4.00
N LEU A 169 5.73 -9.13 5.31
CA LEU A 169 4.43 -8.74 5.85
C LEU A 169 4.60 -7.56 6.81
N ASN A 170 3.88 -6.49 6.56
CA ASN A 170 3.79 -5.35 7.47
C ASN A 170 2.33 -5.19 7.90
N ILE A 171 2.12 -5.09 9.22
CA ILE A 171 0.78 -4.94 9.80
C ILE A 171 0.72 -3.58 10.48
N PHE A 172 -0.19 -2.72 10.03
CA PHE A 172 -0.45 -1.44 10.68
C PHE A 172 -1.12 -1.68 12.04
N ALA A 173 -0.44 -1.29 13.11
CA ALA A 173 -0.90 -1.43 14.47
C ALA A 173 -0.42 -0.28 15.34
N ASP A 174 -1.20 0.02 16.37
CA ASP A 174 -0.83 0.88 17.48
C ASP A 174 0.08 0.14 18.48
N LYS A 175 0.45 0.83 19.56
CA LYS A 175 1.31 0.29 20.62
C LYS A 175 0.71 -0.92 21.35
N ASN A 176 -0.60 -1.14 21.25
CA ASN A 176 -1.30 -2.26 21.86
C ASN A 176 -1.43 -3.45 20.89
N GLY A 177 -0.91 -3.32 19.66
CA GLY A 177 -0.95 -4.35 18.63
C GLY A 177 -2.27 -4.41 17.87
N THR A 178 -3.14 -3.40 18.02
CA THR A 178 -4.44 -3.27 17.32
C THR A 178 -4.48 -2.01 16.48
N GLY A 179 -5.49 -1.82 15.63
CA GLY A 179 -5.68 -0.56 14.90
C GLY A 179 -5.40 -0.69 13.42
N ASN A 180 -5.21 0.45 12.76
CA ASN A 180 -5.16 0.55 11.31
C ASN A 180 -4.18 1.65 10.89
N LEU A 181 -4.04 1.86 9.58
CA LEU A 181 -3.28 2.97 9.03
C LEU A 181 -3.62 4.32 9.69
N GLU A 182 -4.90 4.61 9.95
CA GLU A 182 -5.30 5.89 10.55
C GLU A 182 -4.72 6.13 11.95
N SER A 183 -4.36 5.06 12.68
CA SER A 183 -3.65 5.13 13.97
C SER A 183 -2.24 5.72 13.83
N ILE A 184 -1.59 5.55 12.67
CA ILE A 184 -0.26 6.10 12.37
C ILE A 184 -0.41 7.46 11.67
N LEU A 185 -1.30 7.51 10.69
CA LEU A 185 -1.49 8.65 9.81
C LEU A 185 -2.03 9.89 10.53
N THR A 186 -3.04 9.73 11.40
CA THR A 186 -3.69 10.88 12.05
C THR A 186 -2.73 11.63 12.99
N PRO A 187 -2.00 10.96 13.90
CA PRO A 187 -0.98 11.64 14.71
C PRO A 187 0.12 12.29 13.87
N LEU A 188 0.53 11.64 12.77
CA LEU A 188 1.55 12.18 11.87
C LEU A 188 1.11 13.48 11.20
N MET A 189 -0.11 13.53 10.66
CA MET A 189 -0.67 14.73 10.02
C MET A 189 -0.93 15.86 11.01
N ARG A 190 -1.36 15.51 12.23
CA ARG A 190 -1.70 16.46 13.29
C ARG A 190 -0.49 17.16 13.89
N LYS A 191 0.68 16.51 13.95
CA LYS A 191 1.90 17.10 14.48
C LYS A 191 2.18 18.44 13.78
N GLU A 192 2.40 19.51 14.53
CA GLU A 192 2.60 20.90 14.02
C GLU A 192 1.38 21.50 13.28
N ASN A 193 0.23 20.83 13.31
CA ASN A 193 -1.05 21.28 12.74
C ASN A 193 -2.19 21.08 13.77
N GLU A 194 -1.87 21.15 15.06
CA GLU A 194 -2.75 20.73 16.14
C GLU A 194 -4.07 21.51 16.10
N ASP A 195 -4.02 22.83 15.92
CA ASP A 195 -5.21 23.70 15.90
C ASP A 195 -6.17 23.33 14.76
N ILE A 196 -5.64 23.03 13.57
CA ILE A 196 -6.45 22.63 12.43
C ILE A 196 -7.18 21.32 12.72
N PHE A 197 -6.46 20.32 13.25
CA PHE A 197 -7.04 19.01 13.57
C PHE A 197 -7.96 19.06 14.79
N ASN A 198 -7.70 19.94 15.76
CA ASN A 198 -8.60 20.20 16.88
C ASN A 198 -9.92 20.80 16.38
N ASN A 199 -9.85 21.81 15.51
CA ASN A 199 -11.03 22.43 14.91
C ASN A 199 -11.82 21.43 14.04
N ALA A 200 -11.13 20.58 13.28
CA ALA A 200 -11.76 19.49 12.53
C ALA A 200 -12.50 18.51 13.44
N ALA A 201 -11.90 18.14 14.58
CA ALA A 201 -12.53 17.28 15.57
C ALA A 201 -13.77 17.94 16.19
N SER A 202 -13.68 19.21 16.59
CA SER A 202 -14.81 19.98 17.13
C SER A 202 -15.94 20.14 16.10
N TYR A 203 -15.61 20.41 14.84
CA TYR A 203 -16.59 20.48 13.76
C TYR A 203 -17.30 19.13 13.58
N PHE A 204 -16.56 18.02 13.58
CA PHE A 204 -17.15 16.69 13.51
C PHE A 204 -18.09 16.46 14.68
N ASP A 205 -17.66 16.69 15.92
CA ASP A 205 -18.49 16.43 17.11
C ASP A 205 -19.77 17.28 17.12
N ALA A 206 -19.70 18.53 16.67
CA ALA A 206 -20.85 19.43 16.63
C ALA A 206 -21.86 19.10 15.50
N ASN A 207 -21.40 18.54 14.38
CA ASN A 207 -22.22 18.38 13.17
C ASN A 207 -22.48 16.92 12.78
N PHE A 208 -21.88 15.96 13.49
CA PHE A 208 -22.03 14.54 13.17
C PHE A 208 -23.44 14.04 13.47
N ASP A 209 -24.16 13.66 12.42
CA ASP A 209 -25.49 13.07 12.51
C ASP A 209 -25.45 11.56 12.26
N LYS A 210 -25.50 10.78 13.36
CA LYS A 210 -25.57 9.30 13.32
C LYS A 210 -26.71 8.77 12.46
N LYS A 211 -27.83 9.50 12.31
CA LYS A 211 -28.98 9.05 11.52
C LYS A 211 -28.67 9.08 10.02
N ARG A 212 -27.81 9.99 9.57
CA ARG A 212 -27.38 10.10 8.15
C ARG A 212 -26.33 9.06 7.78
N THR A 213 -25.61 8.51 8.75
CA THR A 213 -24.48 7.61 8.51
C THR A 213 -24.81 6.12 8.70
N LYS A 214 -26.10 5.74 8.71
CA LYS A 214 -26.54 4.33 8.90
C LYS A 214 -25.91 3.30 7.95
N ARG A 215 -25.35 3.72 6.81
CA ARG A 215 -24.65 2.83 5.85
C ARG A 215 -23.13 2.79 6.02
N ASN A 216 -22.51 3.80 6.62
CA ASN A 216 -21.06 3.89 6.76
C ASN A 216 -20.78 4.32 8.20
N ASN A 217 -20.27 3.40 9.02
CA ASN A 217 -19.73 3.69 10.35
C ASN A 217 -18.58 4.71 10.22
N ALA A 218 -18.92 5.99 10.10
CA ALA A 218 -17.99 7.07 9.84
C ALA A 218 -17.02 7.13 11.03
N LYS A 219 -15.76 6.79 10.77
CA LYS A 219 -14.70 6.86 11.76
C LYS A 219 -14.30 8.33 11.90
N LYS A 220 -14.15 8.79 13.14
CA LYS A 220 -13.83 10.19 13.45
C LYS A 220 -12.50 10.59 12.85
N GLU A 221 -11.50 9.72 12.94
CA GLU A 221 -10.14 9.91 12.40
C GLU A 221 -10.17 10.14 10.89
N LYS A 222 -10.90 9.29 10.15
CA LYS A 222 -11.10 9.44 8.70
C LYS A 222 -11.80 10.74 8.35
N SER A 223 -12.76 11.15 9.16
CA SER A 223 -13.51 12.39 8.94
C SER A 223 -12.64 13.62 9.20
N MET A 224 -11.80 13.59 10.23
CA MET A 224 -10.84 14.64 10.54
C MET A 224 -9.84 14.86 9.40
N ILE A 225 -9.29 13.78 8.82
CA ILE A 225 -8.42 13.86 7.64
C ILE A 225 -9.13 14.57 6.48
N GLY A 226 -10.40 14.24 6.24
CA GLY A 226 -11.19 14.88 5.20
C GLY A 226 -11.44 16.36 5.46
N ILE A 227 -11.89 16.72 6.67
CA ILE A 227 -12.19 18.11 7.05
C ILE A 227 -10.92 18.97 6.96
N ALA A 228 -9.82 18.54 7.59
CA ALA A 228 -8.56 19.28 7.57
C ALA A 228 -7.93 19.31 6.17
N GLY A 229 -7.99 18.21 5.43
CA GLY A 229 -7.43 18.08 4.10
C GLY A 229 -8.06 18.99 3.07
N ASN A 230 -9.37 19.22 3.17
CA ASN A 230 -10.11 20.09 2.26
C ASN A 230 -9.72 21.57 2.36
N LEU A 231 -9.05 21.97 3.45
CA LEU A 231 -8.45 23.30 3.57
C LEU A 231 -7.25 23.50 2.64
N GLN A 232 -6.56 22.42 2.26
CA GLN A 232 -5.43 22.46 1.31
C GLN A 232 -5.83 22.07 -0.10
N TYR A 233 -6.66 21.04 -0.21
CA TYR A 233 -7.12 20.49 -1.49
C TYR A 233 -8.63 20.34 -1.46
N SER A 234 -9.34 21.38 -1.89
CA SER A 234 -10.80 21.42 -1.82
C SER A 234 -11.45 20.42 -2.78
N GLY A 235 -12.44 19.69 -2.29
CA GLY A 235 -13.27 18.77 -3.08
C GLY A 235 -12.62 17.43 -3.40
N VAL A 236 -11.43 17.13 -2.85
CA VAL A 236 -10.73 15.87 -3.13
C VAL A 236 -10.99 14.80 -2.06
N ALA A 237 -10.90 13.54 -2.47
CA ALA A 237 -11.04 12.39 -1.57
C ALA A 237 -9.82 12.25 -0.63
N ASN A 238 -10.01 11.55 0.49
CA ASN A 238 -8.96 11.38 1.51
C ASN A 238 -7.67 10.75 0.97
N ASN A 239 -7.73 9.79 0.05
CA ASN A 239 -6.52 9.25 -0.58
C ASN A 239 -5.72 10.31 -1.34
N ALA A 240 -6.39 11.26 -2.01
CA ALA A 240 -5.71 12.38 -2.66
C ALA A 240 -5.12 13.36 -1.63
N VAL A 241 -5.86 13.65 -0.54
CA VAL A 241 -5.35 14.44 0.59
C VAL A 241 -4.08 13.80 1.15
N ILE A 242 -4.10 12.51 1.49
CA ILE A 242 -2.96 11.79 2.05
C ILE A 242 -1.76 11.91 1.11
N ARG A 243 -1.98 11.65 -0.18
CA ARG A 243 -0.95 11.71 -1.22
C ARG A 243 -0.33 13.11 -1.37
N GLN A 244 -1.13 14.18 -1.31
CA GLN A 244 -0.71 15.52 -1.75
C GLN A 244 -0.46 16.52 -0.60
N SER A 245 -1.18 16.42 0.52
CA SER A 245 -1.11 17.36 1.66
C SER A 245 0.28 17.61 2.22
N ASP A 246 0.59 18.86 2.55
CA ASP A 246 1.84 19.16 3.25
C ASP A 246 1.80 18.76 4.74
N TYR A 247 0.64 18.32 5.24
CA TYR A 247 0.50 17.78 6.59
C TYR A 247 1.44 16.59 6.87
N ILE A 248 1.86 15.89 5.81
CA ILE A 248 2.87 14.82 5.86
C ILE A 248 4.13 15.31 5.13
N THR A 249 5.10 15.82 5.87
CA THR A 249 6.38 16.31 5.34
C THR A 249 7.47 15.24 5.40
N LYS A 250 8.58 15.48 4.66
CA LYS A 250 9.78 14.65 4.75
C LYS A 250 10.32 14.59 6.19
N ASP A 251 10.34 15.72 6.89
CA ASP A 251 10.83 15.79 8.27
C ASP A 251 9.95 15.02 9.24
N LYS A 252 8.62 15.07 9.06
CA LYS A 252 7.69 14.27 9.87
C LYS A 252 7.89 12.79 9.65
N ILE A 253 8.06 12.35 8.39
CA ILE A 253 8.37 10.96 8.05
C ILE A 253 9.70 10.53 8.68
N ALA A 254 10.74 11.34 8.54
CA ALA A 254 12.08 11.04 9.06
C ALA A 254 12.13 10.98 10.60
N ASN A 255 11.21 11.65 11.30
CA ASN A 255 11.15 11.71 12.76
C ASN A 255 10.04 10.85 13.38
N ASN A 256 9.28 10.10 12.58
CA ASN A 256 8.22 9.21 13.07
C ASN A 256 8.70 7.75 13.09
N GLU A 257 8.60 7.10 14.24
CA GLU A 257 9.12 5.74 14.43
C GLU A 257 8.42 4.68 13.56
N ASP A 258 7.11 4.81 13.34
CA ASP A 258 6.38 3.85 12.50
C ASP A 258 6.74 4.03 11.01
N CYS A 259 6.92 5.28 10.57
CA CYS A 259 7.43 5.58 9.24
C CYS A 259 8.85 5.01 9.03
N LYS A 260 9.74 5.16 10.02
CA LYS A 260 11.10 4.58 9.98
C LYS A 260 11.06 3.05 9.86
N LYS A 261 10.20 2.38 10.63
CA LYS A 261 10.03 0.92 10.55
C LYS A 261 9.54 0.48 9.18
N ILE A 262 8.58 1.18 8.58
CA ILE A 262 8.08 0.89 7.22
C ILE A 262 9.22 1.08 6.20
N ILE A 263 9.99 2.17 6.31
CA ILE A 263 11.13 2.43 5.45
C ILE A 263 12.17 1.31 5.57
N GLN A 264 12.57 0.94 6.79
CA GLN A 264 13.52 -0.15 7.05
C GLN A 264 13.03 -1.48 6.49
N PHE A 265 11.76 -1.82 6.69
CA PHE A 265 11.13 -3.01 6.14
C PHE A 265 11.23 -3.04 4.60
N VAL A 266 10.86 -1.95 3.94
CA VAL A 266 11.00 -1.83 2.48
C VAL A 266 12.47 -1.95 2.06
N GLU A 267 13.38 -1.26 2.73
CA GLU A 267 14.81 -1.35 2.39
C GLU A 267 15.38 -2.76 2.54
N GLN A 268 14.90 -3.56 3.50
CA GLN A 268 15.31 -4.95 3.65
C GLN A 268 14.81 -5.85 2.51
N LEU A 269 13.61 -5.57 1.97
CA LEU A 269 13.09 -6.25 0.78
C LEU A 269 13.82 -5.87 -0.51
N LEU A 270 14.42 -4.68 -0.55
CA LEU A 270 15.19 -4.17 -1.69
C LEU A 270 16.65 -4.64 -1.74
N LYS A 271 17.17 -5.20 -0.65
CA LYS A 271 18.50 -5.83 -0.61
C LYS A 271 18.46 -7.16 -1.34
#